data_AF-A0A2H6NBH4-F1
#
_entry.id   AF-A0A2H6NBH4-F1
#
_cell.length_a   1.000
_cell.length_b   1.000
_cell.length_c   1.000
_cell.angle_alpha   90.00
_cell.angle_beta   90.00
_cell.angle_gamma   90.00
#
_symmetry.space_group_name_H-M   'P 1'
#
loop_
_entity.id
_entity.type
_entity.pdbx_description
1 polymer ?
#
loop_
_entity_poly.entity_id
_entity_poly.type
_entity_poly.pdbx_seq_one_letter_code
_entity_poly.pdbx_strand_id
1 'polypeptide(L)'
;HLHHSSRAVQIRVFVEVAFPSRATEALQVGPELDPPCLNTTGLTRYLNNPQVRQALHIQDDAPAWEICSFTISRDYKRLYSEMSDQYLKLLSTGKYRILIYNGDVDMACNFLGD
;
A
#
# COMPACT_ATOMS: atom_id res chain seq x y z
N HIS A 1 26.91 -37.63 24.70
CA HIS A 1 27.33 -36.62 23.71
C HIS A 1 26.22 -35.58 23.54
N LEU A 2 26.40 -34.43 24.19
CA LEU A 2 25.62 -33.22 23.96
C LEU A 2 26.08 -32.59 22.64
N HIS A 3 25.16 -32.16 21.78
CA HIS A 3 25.34 -30.93 21.01
C HIS A 3 23.97 -30.33 20.69
N HIS A 4 23.63 -29.33 21.50
CA HIS A 4 22.58 -28.36 21.31
C HIS A 4 23.25 -27.13 20.69
N SER A 5 22.87 -26.73 19.47
CA SER A 5 23.26 -25.47 18.81
C SER A 5 22.22 -25.25 17.70
N SER A 6 21.46 -24.17 17.63
CA SER A 6 21.82 -22.79 17.92
C SER A 6 20.61 -22.02 18.49
N ARG A 7 20.84 -21.28 19.58
CA ARG A 7 19.99 -20.14 19.95
C ARG A 7 20.58 -18.88 19.32
N ALA A 8 19.67 -17.99 18.91
CA ALA A 8 19.71 -16.54 19.07
C ALA A 8 19.36 -15.81 17.77
N VAL A 9 18.13 -15.31 17.69
CA VAL A 9 17.87 -14.05 16.98
C VAL A 9 17.28 -13.12 18.03
N GLN A 10 18.16 -12.43 18.73
CA GLN A 10 17.80 -11.42 19.71
C GLN A 10 17.57 -10.12 18.96
N ILE A 11 16.33 -9.85 18.54
CA ILE A 11 15.96 -8.55 18.00
C ILE A 11 15.72 -7.63 19.20
N ARG A 12 16.76 -6.90 19.60
CA ARG A 12 16.59 -5.69 20.42
C ARG A 12 16.67 -4.50 19.48
N VAL A 13 15.52 -3.91 19.16
CA VAL A 13 15.47 -2.57 18.58
C VAL A 13 14.76 -1.68 19.61
N PHE A 14 15.56 -0.92 20.35
CA PHE A 14 15.11 0.24 21.10
C PHE A 14 15.50 1.45 20.25
N VAL A 15 14.53 2.06 19.57
CA VAL A 15 14.67 3.41 19.01
C VAL A 15 13.32 4.08 19.15
N GLU A 16 13.26 5.05 20.07
CA GLU A 16 12.12 5.94 20.28
C GLU A 16 12.34 7.16 19.38
N VAL A 17 11.54 7.32 18.31
CA VAL A 17 11.50 8.59 17.55
C VAL A 17 10.08 8.87 17.06
N ALA A 18 9.63 10.08 17.39
CA ALA A 18 8.35 10.68 17.04
C ALA A 18 8.31 11.16 15.58
N PHE A 19 7.16 11.00 14.92
CA PHE A 19 6.86 11.56 13.60
C PHE A 19 6.48 13.05 13.69
N PRO A 20 7.09 13.96 12.90
CA PRO A 20 6.52 15.27 12.66
C PRO A 20 5.50 15.20 11.50
N SER A 21 4.23 15.44 11.82
CA SER A 21 3.14 15.54 10.86
C SER A 21 3.17 16.89 10.13
N ARG A 22 3.74 16.99 8.93
CA ARG A 22 3.36 18.03 7.96
C ARG A 22 3.96 17.80 6.56
N ALA A 23 3.10 17.39 5.64
CA ALA A 23 3.26 17.65 4.22
C ALA A 23 1.87 17.97 3.66
N THR A 24 1.43 19.21 3.82
CA THR A 24 0.30 19.79 3.10
C THR A 24 0.83 20.89 2.23
N GLU A 25 1.09 20.58 0.95
CA GLU A 25 1.11 21.54 -0.15
C GLU A 25 1.19 20.77 -1.47
N ALA A 26 0.03 20.58 -2.12
CA ALA A 26 -0.06 20.32 -3.55
C ALA A 26 -1.39 20.88 -4.07
N LEU A 27 -1.26 21.68 -5.12
CA LEU A 27 -2.25 22.51 -5.81
C LEU A 27 -3.46 21.68 -6.30
N GLN A 28 -4.67 22.06 -5.89
CA GLN A 28 -5.92 21.34 -6.24
C GLN A 28 -6.50 21.80 -7.58
N VAL A 29 -6.59 20.87 -8.55
CA VAL A 29 -7.45 20.99 -9.74
C VAL A 29 -8.31 19.73 -9.82
N GLY A 30 -9.63 19.88 -9.62
CA GLY A 30 -10.66 18.86 -9.87
C GLY A 30 -10.86 17.79 -8.77
N PRO A 31 -12.02 17.08 -8.75
CA PRO A 31 -12.33 16.00 -7.81
C PRO A 31 -11.64 14.66 -8.15
N GLU A 32 -10.69 14.66 -9.08
CA GLU A 32 -9.96 13.48 -9.54
C GLU A 32 -8.68 13.34 -8.73
N LEU A 33 -8.53 12.22 -8.00
CA LEU A 33 -7.38 11.97 -7.15
C LEU A 33 -6.36 11.15 -7.94
N ASP A 34 -5.51 11.81 -8.72
CA ASP A 34 -4.35 11.13 -9.29
C ASP A 34 -3.26 10.93 -8.22
N PRO A 35 -2.60 9.76 -8.16
CA PRO A 35 -1.44 9.61 -7.31
C PRO A 35 -0.35 10.64 -7.69
N PRO A 36 0.40 11.16 -6.71
CA PRO A 36 1.37 12.21 -6.95
C PRO A 36 2.41 11.78 -7.99
N CYS A 37 2.73 12.69 -8.90
CA CYS A 37 3.76 12.52 -9.93
C CYS A 37 3.49 11.40 -10.97
N LEU A 38 2.26 10.88 -11.07
CA LEU A 38 1.86 9.95 -12.12
C LEU A 38 1.01 10.63 -13.19
N ASN A 39 1.26 10.34 -14.46
CA ASN A 39 0.37 10.70 -15.56
C ASN A 39 -0.51 9.50 -15.92
N THR A 40 -1.78 9.56 -15.53
CA THR A 40 -2.75 8.47 -15.68
C THR A 40 -3.60 8.60 -16.95
N THR A 41 -3.46 9.70 -17.69
CA THR A 41 -4.28 10.03 -18.88
C THR A 41 -4.38 8.88 -19.88
N GLY A 42 -3.25 8.23 -20.18
CA GLY A 42 -3.21 7.12 -21.15
C GLY A 42 -4.01 5.91 -20.68
N LEU A 43 -3.88 5.57 -19.40
CA LEU A 43 -4.58 4.46 -18.77
C LEU A 43 -6.08 4.75 -18.66
N THR A 44 -6.44 5.94 -18.19
CA THR A 44 -7.84 6.39 -18.07
C THR A 44 -8.53 6.37 -19.43
N ARG A 45 -7.87 6.81 -20.51
CA ARG A 45 -8.41 6.74 -21.87
C ARG A 45 -8.61 5.31 -22.35
N TYR A 46 -7.63 4.43 -22.10
CA TYR A 46 -7.69 3.05 -22.56
C TYR A 46 -8.81 2.27 -21.87
N LEU A 47 -8.91 2.36 -20.54
CA LEU A 47 -9.91 1.60 -19.76
C LEU A 47 -11.33 2.15 -19.90
N ASN A 48 -11.50 3.41 -20.31
CA ASN A 48 -12.80 3.98 -20.64
C ASN A 48 -13.20 3.83 -22.12
N ASN A 49 -12.36 3.21 -22.96
CA ASN A 49 -12.74 2.91 -24.33
C ASN A 49 -13.89 1.88 -24.35
N PRO A 50 -15.01 2.12 -25.06
CA PRO A 50 -16.15 1.20 -25.07
C PRO A 50 -15.80 -0.22 -25.54
N GLN A 51 -14.91 -0.36 -26.53
CA GLN A 51 -14.47 -1.68 -27.03
C GLN A 51 -13.66 -2.42 -25.96
N VAL A 52 -12.83 -1.71 -25.19
CA VAL A 52 -12.05 -2.29 -24.10
C VAL A 52 -12.97 -2.69 -22.93
N ARG A 53 -13.93 -1.83 -22.56
CA ARG A 53 -14.94 -2.14 -21.54
C ARG A 53 -15.76 -3.37 -21.91
N GLN A 54 -16.20 -3.47 -23.16
CA GLN A 54 -16.90 -4.64 -23.67
C GLN A 54 -16.03 -5.90 -23.64
N ALA A 55 -14.77 -5.81 -24.08
CA ALA A 55 -13.83 -6.94 -24.08
C ALA A 55 -13.48 -7.44 -22.67
N LEU A 56 -13.50 -6.56 -21.67
CA LEU A 56 -13.31 -6.90 -20.26
C LEU A 56 -14.62 -7.27 -19.54
N HIS A 57 -15.74 -7.32 -20.28
CA HIS A 57 -17.07 -7.62 -19.75
C HIS A 57 -17.53 -6.67 -18.63
N ILE A 58 -17.20 -5.38 -18.75
CA ILE A 58 -17.70 -4.35 -17.83
C ILE A 58 -19.16 -4.03 -18.18
N GLN A 59 -20.02 -3.93 -17.18
CA GLN A 59 -21.43 -3.57 -17.36
C GLN A 59 -21.58 -2.16 -17.96
N ASP A 60 -22.59 -1.97 -18.81
CA ASP A 60 -22.81 -0.70 -19.52
C ASP A 60 -23.21 0.45 -18.58
N ASP A 61 -23.82 0.15 -17.44
CA ASP A 61 -24.23 1.11 -16.41
C ASP A 61 -23.14 1.41 -15.36
N ALA A 62 -22.02 0.68 -15.39
CA ALA A 62 -20.91 0.94 -14.49
C ALA A 62 -20.28 2.32 -14.76
N PRO A 63 -19.84 3.05 -13.73
CA PRO A 63 -19.26 4.38 -13.90
C PRO A 63 -18.00 4.35 -14.78
N ALA A 64 -17.56 5.55 -15.19
CA ALA A 64 -16.25 5.70 -15.80
C ALA A 64 -15.18 5.19 -14.84
N TRP A 65 -14.19 4.50 -15.40
CA TRP A 65 -13.04 4.03 -14.65
C TRP A 65 -12.17 5.23 -14.25
N GLU A 66 -11.76 5.25 -12.98
CA GLU A 66 -10.85 6.23 -12.37
C GLU A 66 -9.71 5.47 -11.67
N ILE A 67 -8.49 6.03 -11.68
CA ILE A 67 -7.32 5.39 -11.05
C ILE A 67 -7.47 5.29 -9.53
N CYS A 68 -8.02 6.32 -8.89
CA CYS A 68 -8.31 6.36 -7.47
C CYS A 68 -9.63 7.09 -7.25
N SER A 69 -10.46 6.52 -6.38
CA SER A 69 -11.73 7.14 -6.02
C SER A 69 -11.56 8.13 -4.88
N PHE A 70 -11.77 9.41 -5.16
CA PHE A 70 -11.72 10.45 -4.14
C PHE A 70 -12.72 10.19 -3.01
N THR A 71 -13.94 9.77 -3.36
CA THR A 71 -15.01 9.48 -2.39
C THR A 71 -14.59 8.38 -1.43
N ILE A 72 -14.07 7.27 -1.96
CA ILE A 72 -13.60 6.16 -1.12
C ILE A 72 -12.41 6.62 -0.27
N SER A 73 -11.42 7.30 -0.87
CA SER A 73 -10.23 7.76 -0.14
C SER A 73 -10.57 8.71 1.00
N ARG A 74 -11.55 9.59 0.83
CA ARG A 74 -12.00 10.55 1.85
C ARG A 74 -12.74 9.84 2.98
N ASP A 75 -13.58 8.86 2.66
CA ASP A 75 -14.49 8.24 3.62
C ASP A 75 -13.89 6.99 4.28
N TYR A 76 -12.71 6.54 3.84
CA TYR A 76 -12.01 5.37 4.37
C TYR A 76 -11.49 5.61 5.80
N LYS A 77 -11.68 4.60 6.67
CA LYS A 77 -11.19 4.62 8.06
C LYS A 77 -10.14 3.54 8.29
N ARG A 78 -8.93 3.97 8.69
CA ARG A 78 -7.87 3.06 9.13
C ARG A 78 -8.20 2.54 10.54
N LEU A 79 -8.27 1.22 10.69
CA LEU A 79 -8.58 0.57 11.97
C LEU A 79 -7.33 0.12 12.73
N TYR A 80 -6.25 -0.15 12.02
CA TYR A 80 -4.98 -0.62 12.56
C TYR A 80 -3.89 0.42 12.30
N SER A 81 -3.12 0.74 13.33
CA SER A 81 -1.92 1.58 13.24
C SER A 81 -0.67 0.77 12.92
N GLU A 82 -0.68 -0.53 13.22
CA GLU A 82 0.43 -1.45 12.99
C GLU A 82 -0.10 -2.84 12.55
N MET A 83 0.79 -3.65 12.00
CA MET A 83 0.48 -4.99 11.49
C MET A 83 1.16 -6.14 12.27
N SER A 84 1.81 -5.81 13.40
CA SER A 84 2.62 -6.71 14.22
C SER A 84 1.87 -7.99 14.61
N ASP A 85 0.64 -7.85 15.12
CA ASP A 85 -0.17 -8.98 15.59
C ASP A 85 -0.55 -9.94 14.46
N GLN A 86 -0.86 -9.40 13.29
CA GLN A 86 -1.23 -10.16 12.10
C GLN A 86 -0.02 -10.98 11.61
N TYR A 87 1.16 -10.38 11.58
CA TYR A 87 2.39 -11.08 11.22
C TYR A 87 2.76 -12.17 12.23
N LEU A 88 2.71 -11.87 13.53
CA LEU A 88 3.01 -12.85 14.59
C LEU A 88 2.06 -14.05 14.53
N LYS A 89 0.77 -13.81 14.26
CA LYS A 89 -0.21 -14.89 14.08
C LYS A 89 0.16 -15.81 12.91
N LEU A 90 0.54 -15.25 11.77
CA LEU A 90 0.94 -16.04 10.59
C LEU A 90 2.24 -16.82 10.84
N LEU A 91 3.24 -16.16 11.41
CA LEU A 91 4.54 -16.75 11.73
C LEU A 91 4.41 -17.90 12.74
N SER A 92 3.50 -17.78 13.72
CA SER A 92 3.27 -18.82 14.74
C SER A 92 2.85 -20.18 14.17
N THR A 93 2.28 -20.20 12.96
CA THR A 93 1.84 -21.44 12.32
C THR A 93 2.99 -22.25 11.72
N GLY A 94 4.12 -21.62 11.40
CA GLY A 94 5.24 -22.24 10.68
C GLY A 94 4.92 -22.70 9.25
N LYS A 95 3.76 -22.33 8.69
CA LYS A 95 3.27 -22.82 7.39
C LYS A 95 3.53 -21.87 6.23
N TYR A 96 3.73 -20.58 6.52
CA TYR A 96 3.79 -19.54 5.51
C TYR A 96 5.21 -18.98 5.37
N ARG A 97 5.61 -18.72 4.12
CA ARG A 97 6.79 -17.94 3.79
C ARG A 97 6.34 -16.51 3.50
N ILE A 98 6.87 -15.56 4.25
CA ILE A 98 6.49 -14.14 4.17
C ILE A 98 7.68 -13.36 3.62
N LEU A 99 7.44 -12.48 2.65
CA LEU A 99 8.42 -11.58 2.05
C LEU A 99 7.86 -10.16 2.12
N ILE A 100 8.64 -9.25 2.71
CA ILE A 100 8.42 -7.80 2.66
C ILE A 100 9.53 -7.24 1.77
N TYR A 101 9.15 -6.51 0.72
CA TYR A 101 10.08 -5.89 -0.22
C TYR A 101 9.72 -4.42 -0.40
N ASN A 102 10.71 -3.55 -0.30
CA ASN A 102 10.57 -2.09 -0.41
C ASN A 102 11.57 -1.55 -1.43
N GLY A 103 11.17 -0.54 -2.19
CA GLY A 103 12.09 0.22 -3.03
C GLY A 103 12.96 1.13 -2.15
N ASP A 104 14.27 1.13 -2.36
CA ASP A 104 15.22 1.91 -1.54
C ASP A 104 15.09 3.43 -1.74
N VAL A 105 14.51 3.85 -2.86
CA VAL A 105 14.26 5.25 -3.21
C VAL A 105 12.79 5.68 -3.15
N ASP A 106 11.88 4.82 -2.68
CA ASP A 106 10.49 5.22 -2.45
C ASP A 106 10.38 6.06 -1.17
N MET A 107 9.70 7.20 -1.27
CA MET A 107 9.43 8.08 -0.14
C MET A 107 7.98 7.98 0.37
N ALA A 108 7.07 7.33 -0.37
CA ALA A 108 5.72 7.09 0.09
C ALA A 108 5.69 5.99 1.17
N CYS A 109 6.37 4.88 0.91
CA CYS A 109 6.61 3.78 1.85
C CYS A 109 8.11 3.42 1.83
N ASN A 110 8.89 4.12 2.66
CA ASN A 110 10.34 3.97 2.64
C ASN A 110 10.80 2.68 3.34
N PHE A 111 11.94 2.15 2.92
CA PHE A 111 12.51 0.90 3.45
C PHE A 111 12.98 0.96 4.93
N LEU A 112 13.08 2.15 5.55
CA LEU A 112 13.50 2.32 6.95
C LEU A 112 12.32 2.28 7.93
N GLY A 113 11.11 2.58 7.45
CA GLY A 113 9.92 2.81 8.27
C GLY A 113 8.83 1.75 8.14
N ASP A 114 9.13 0.65 7.45
CA ASP A 114 8.18 -0.44 7.12
C ASP A 114 8.64 -1.78 7.72
#